data_AF-A0A9P6D4J5-F1
#
_entry.id   AF-A0A9P6D4J5-F1
#
_cell.length_a   1.000
_cell.length_b   1.000
_cell.length_c   1.000
_cell.angle_alpha   90.00
_cell.angle_beta   90.00
_cell.angle_gamma   90.00
#
_symmetry.space_group_name_H-M   'P 1'
#
loop_
_entity.id
_entity.type
_entity.pdbx_description
1 polymer ?
#
loop_
_entity_poly.entity_id
_entity_poly.type
_entity_poly.pdbx_seq_one_letter_code
_entity_poly.pdbx_strand_id
1 'polypeptide(L)'
;MEYLEPPRKRKRNDIVDGEVHETRGRITPEKPIVRDEMFYKEDGDCVIRVGAVLFKIHRNLLNRDASAFSDMFSLPQGNERTQGDADENPLVLYDDVDDFRALCWIIYALPTVYMEQYQAHTANIQNLISLNLIAQKYHFEAHEKFTRELLCKHCHTFVDSPGKFRRDNYLRICPESRLNFLLRIFSMTDPTTSKASSLTLALSNVWHLRLEKQGEPVSLALEVGESLGLRDFVAKLYYLQLSRMDWMPLENSIAFAHPATGLSQRQEVILFRGSFSLIFWWSRMRLKIAQKKFECPSFHGCQKAWEQSWDFWISPELEFDNFNPIDVMETIEEAVSDSHYAGITLCAINAIQEMQSDLIDSLADHFLGPLPSVDPAA
;
A
#
# COMPACT_ATOMS: atom_id res chain seq x y z
N MET A 1 -35.36 -54.14 -1.31
CA MET A 1 -34.36 -55.17 -1.68
C MET A 1 -34.70 -55.55 -3.11
N GLU A 2 -34.16 -54.77 -4.05
CA GLU A 2 -34.50 -54.81 -5.48
C GLU A 2 -33.16 -55.03 -6.19
N TYR A 3 -33.04 -56.16 -6.89
CA TYR A 3 -31.77 -56.68 -7.41
C TYR A 3 -31.38 -55.94 -8.69
N LEU A 4 -30.21 -55.31 -8.66
CA LEU A 4 -29.52 -54.68 -9.79
C LEU A 4 -28.94 -55.75 -10.73
N GLU A 5 -29.28 -55.67 -12.02
CA GLU A 5 -28.59 -56.43 -13.08
C GLU A 5 -27.19 -55.82 -13.38
N PRO A 6 -26.19 -56.65 -13.69
CA PRO A 6 -24.80 -56.21 -13.80
C PRO A 6 -24.44 -55.56 -15.16
N PRO A 7 -23.48 -54.60 -15.18
CA PRO A 7 -23.19 -53.81 -16.36
C PRO A 7 -22.33 -54.55 -17.40
N ARG A 8 -22.71 -54.36 -18.69
CA ARG A 8 -22.02 -54.88 -19.87
C ARG A 8 -20.59 -54.30 -20.03
N LYS A 9 -19.62 -55.19 -20.24
CA LYS A 9 -18.21 -54.92 -20.55
C LYS A 9 -18.06 -53.99 -21.77
N ARG A 10 -17.32 -52.88 -21.63
CA ARG A 10 -16.87 -52.04 -22.75
C ARG A 10 -15.55 -52.56 -23.31
N LYS A 11 -15.49 -52.64 -24.65
CA LYS A 11 -14.31 -53.01 -25.44
C LYS A 11 -13.22 -51.93 -25.37
N ARG A 12 -11.98 -52.40 -25.28
CA ARG A 12 -10.73 -51.64 -25.43
C ARG A 12 -10.56 -51.30 -26.91
N ASN A 13 -10.37 -50.02 -27.23
CA ASN A 13 -9.92 -49.59 -28.55
C ASN A 13 -8.58 -48.88 -28.40
N ASP A 14 -7.65 -49.33 -29.22
CA ASP A 14 -6.24 -48.97 -29.22
C ASP A 14 -5.99 -47.60 -29.85
N ILE A 15 -4.88 -47.02 -29.41
CA ILE A 15 -4.29 -45.75 -29.79
C ILE A 15 -3.74 -45.86 -31.21
N VAL A 16 -4.06 -44.89 -32.08
CA VAL A 16 -3.30 -44.57 -33.29
C VAL A 16 -3.18 -43.05 -33.41
N ASP A 17 -1.96 -42.63 -33.70
CA ASP A 17 -1.44 -41.26 -33.83
C ASP A 17 -2.19 -40.37 -34.83
N GLY A 18 -2.22 -39.06 -34.56
CA GLY A 18 -2.56 -38.06 -35.58
C GLY A 18 -2.96 -36.68 -35.04
N GLU A 19 -2.10 -35.70 -35.30
CA GLU A 19 -2.37 -34.25 -35.41
C GLU A 19 -2.39 -33.39 -34.12
N VAL A 20 -1.21 -32.82 -33.86
CA VAL A 20 -0.98 -31.67 -32.98
C VAL A 20 -1.59 -30.43 -33.63
N HIS A 21 -2.73 -29.97 -33.13
CA HIS A 21 -3.24 -28.64 -33.45
C HIS A 21 -2.43 -27.59 -32.69
N GLU A 22 -1.44 -27.02 -33.38
CA GLU A 22 -0.84 -25.72 -33.04
C GLU A 22 -1.94 -24.66 -32.98
N THR A 23 -2.27 -24.20 -31.77
CA THR A 23 -3.00 -22.96 -31.54
C THR A 23 -2.11 -21.79 -31.91
N ARG A 24 -2.10 -21.49 -33.20
CA ARG A 24 -1.43 -20.33 -33.81
C ARG A 24 -1.90 -19.05 -33.10
N GLY A 25 -0.98 -18.46 -32.36
CA GLY A 25 -1.16 -17.20 -31.66
C GLY A 25 -1.70 -16.13 -32.59
N ARG A 26 -2.67 -15.38 -32.08
CA ARG A 26 -3.22 -14.19 -32.71
C ARG A 26 -2.10 -13.16 -32.80
N ILE A 27 -1.50 -13.01 -33.98
CA ILE A 27 -0.50 -11.97 -34.27
C ILE A 27 -1.22 -10.63 -34.18
N THR A 28 -1.09 -9.96 -33.04
CA THR A 28 -1.30 -8.51 -32.96
C THR A 28 -0.24 -7.85 -33.84
N PRO A 29 -0.57 -6.82 -34.65
CA PRO A 29 0.41 -6.13 -35.47
C PRO A 29 1.51 -5.58 -34.55
N GLU A 30 2.76 -6.02 -34.76
CA GLU A 30 3.92 -5.53 -34.01
C GLU A 30 4.00 -4.01 -34.19
N LYS A 31 3.91 -3.29 -33.07
CA LYS A 31 4.06 -1.85 -33.03
C LYS A 31 5.42 -1.50 -33.65
N PRO A 32 5.51 -0.53 -34.57
CA PRO A 32 6.77 -0.19 -35.21
C PRO A 32 7.79 0.22 -34.14
N ILE A 33 9.03 -0.25 -34.30
CA ILE A 33 10.13 0.12 -33.43
C ILE A 33 10.44 1.60 -33.66
N VAL A 34 10.49 2.38 -32.58
CA VAL A 34 10.76 3.82 -32.60
C VAL A 34 12.00 4.15 -31.78
N ARG A 35 12.73 5.20 -32.15
CA ARG A 35 13.85 5.72 -31.36
C ARG A 35 13.32 6.63 -30.26
N ASP A 36 13.88 6.52 -29.04
CA ASP A 36 13.53 7.42 -27.95
C ASP A 36 13.97 8.86 -28.26
N GLU A 37 13.08 9.82 -28.07
CA GLU A 37 13.33 11.22 -28.45
C GLU A 37 14.48 11.86 -27.66
N MET A 38 14.68 11.44 -26.41
CA MET A 38 15.64 12.08 -25.51
C MET A 38 16.91 11.26 -25.35
N PHE A 39 16.81 9.94 -25.35
CA PHE A 39 17.90 9.01 -25.02
C PHE A 39 18.34 8.14 -26.19
N TYR A 40 18.02 8.55 -27.42
CA TYR A 40 18.73 8.10 -28.61
C TYR A 40 19.82 9.12 -28.97
N LYS A 41 21.03 8.91 -28.44
CA LYS A 41 22.20 9.78 -28.63
C LYS A 41 22.97 9.34 -29.87
N GLU A 42 23.15 10.24 -30.83
CA GLU A 42 23.85 9.94 -32.08
C GLU A 42 25.30 9.47 -31.83
N ASP A 43 25.95 10.04 -30.81
CA ASP A 43 27.29 9.72 -30.33
C ASP A 43 27.36 8.54 -29.35
N GLY A 44 26.22 7.92 -28.99
CA GLY A 44 26.19 6.73 -28.15
C GLY A 44 26.84 5.52 -28.82
N ASP A 45 27.38 4.61 -28.01
CA ASP A 45 28.08 3.39 -28.43
C ASP A 45 27.36 2.11 -27.96
N CYS A 46 26.14 2.23 -27.43
CA CYS A 46 25.31 1.10 -27.01
C CYS A 46 23.83 1.35 -27.36
N VAL A 47 23.29 0.50 -28.23
CA VAL A 47 21.88 0.46 -28.62
C VAL A 47 21.14 -0.59 -27.80
N ILE A 48 20.13 -0.16 -27.04
CA ILE A 48 19.30 -0.98 -26.17
C ILE A 48 17.86 -0.91 -26.65
N ARG A 49 17.20 -2.05 -26.81
CA ARG A 49 15.78 -2.14 -27.12
C ARG A 49 14.99 -2.53 -25.88
N VAL A 50 13.99 -1.71 -25.53
CA VAL A 50 13.01 -2.02 -24.49
C VAL A 50 11.62 -1.95 -25.11
N GLY A 51 10.93 -3.08 -25.20
CA GLY A 51 9.67 -3.19 -25.93
C GLY A 51 9.80 -2.76 -27.40
N ALA A 52 9.09 -1.69 -27.78
CA ALA A 52 9.12 -1.09 -29.12
C ALA A 52 9.98 0.19 -29.20
N VAL A 53 10.81 0.47 -28.20
CA VAL A 53 11.63 1.69 -28.13
C VAL A 53 13.12 1.34 -28.16
N LEU A 54 13.88 2.02 -29.01
CA LEU A 54 15.34 1.98 -29.07
C LEU A 54 15.93 3.17 -28.30
N PHE A 55 16.83 2.86 -27.41
CA PHE A 55 17.69 3.78 -26.69
C PHE A 55 19.10 3.65 -27.25
N LYS A 56 19.80 4.75 -27.46
CA LYS A 56 21.20 4.74 -27.87
C LYS A 56 21.97 5.59 -26.87
N ILE A 57 22.74 4.97 -26.01
CA ILE A 57 23.39 5.62 -24.87
C ILE A 57 24.86 5.24 -24.78
N HIS A 58 25.59 5.93 -23.90
CA HIS A 58 27.00 5.70 -23.70
C HIS A 58 27.22 4.55 -22.70
N ARG A 59 27.88 3.47 -23.17
CA ARG A 59 28.14 2.22 -22.44
C ARG A 59 28.84 2.46 -21.11
N ASN A 60 29.74 3.43 -21.08
CA ASN A 60 30.49 3.80 -19.87
C ASN A 60 29.58 4.31 -18.73
N LEU A 61 28.39 4.82 -19.01
CA LEU A 61 27.43 5.28 -18.01
C LEU A 61 26.70 4.10 -17.36
N LEU A 62 26.40 3.06 -18.15
CA LEU A 62 25.81 1.83 -17.65
C LEU A 62 26.80 1.02 -16.81
N ASN A 63 28.09 1.08 -17.14
CA ASN A 63 29.15 0.39 -16.40
C ASN A 63 29.53 1.02 -15.05
N ARG A 64 28.90 2.14 -14.68
CA ARG A 64 29.14 2.75 -13.37
C ARG A 64 28.56 1.86 -12.27
N ASP A 65 29.09 2.04 -11.06
CA ASP A 65 28.50 1.47 -9.83
C ASP A 65 28.49 -0.07 -9.78
N ALA A 66 29.39 -0.72 -10.52
CA ALA A 66 29.44 -2.19 -10.65
C ALA A 66 28.07 -2.81 -11.01
N SER A 67 27.29 -2.10 -11.82
CA SER A 67 25.97 -2.55 -12.24
C SER A 67 26.04 -3.90 -12.98
N ALA A 68 24.90 -4.58 -13.06
CA ALA A 68 24.77 -5.82 -13.83
C ALA A 68 25.18 -5.65 -15.30
N PHE A 69 25.15 -4.43 -15.86
CA PHE A 69 25.61 -4.17 -17.22
C PHE A 69 27.11 -4.36 -17.39
N SER A 70 27.90 -4.12 -16.33
CA SER A 70 29.34 -4.41 -16.33
C SER A 70 29.59 -5.89 -16.63
N ASP A 71 28.84 -6.77 -15.97
CA ASP A 71 28.94 -8.20 -16.19
C ASP A 71 28.44 -8.57 -17.58
N MET A 72 27.27 -8.07 -18.00
CA MET A 72 26.71 -8.32 -19.33
C MET A 72 27.67 -7.96 -20.47
N PHE A 73 28.44 -6.88 -20.32
CA PHE A 73 29.41 -6.45 -21.32
C PHE A 73 30.75 -7.17 -21.24
N SER A 74 31.08 -7.79 -20.11
CA SER A 74 32.30 -8.57 -19.92
C SER A 74 32.21 -9.99 -20.49
N LEU A 75 31.00 -10.50 -20.73
CA LEU A 75 30.79 -11.85 -21.24
C LEU A 75 31.32 -11.98 -22.68
N PRO A 76 32.09 -13.04 -23.00
CA PRO A 76 32.62 -13.26 -24.34
C PRO A 76 31.49 -13.52 -25.33
N GLN A 77 31.38 -12.68 -26.36
CA GLN A 77 30.26 -12.72 -27.32
C GLN A 77 30.51 -13.64 -28.54
N GLY A 78 31.49 -14.54 -28.45
CA GLY A 78 31.85 -15.45 -29.54
C GLY A 78 32.30 -14.71 -30.81
N ASN A 79 32.10 -15.34 -31.97
CA ASN A 79 32.42 -14.77 -33.30
C ASN A 79 31.26 -13.95 -33.90
N GLU A 80 30.18 -13.73 -33.14
CA GLU A 80 29.03 -12.95 -33.61
C GLU A 80 29.26 -11.45 -33.37
N ARG A 81 28.54 -10.59 -34.12
CA ARG A 81 28.60 -9.14 -33.92
C ARG A 81 28.21 -8.80 -32.49
N THR A 82 28.93 -7.86 -31.87
CA THR A 82 28.63 -7.48 -30.49
C THR A 82 27.18 -7.02 -30.37
N GLN A 83 26.43 -7.60 -29.45
CA GLN A 83 25.06 -7.21 -29.17
C GLN A 83 25.05 -5.79 -28.60
N GLY A 84 24.20 -4.94 -29.18
CA GLY A 84 24.08 -3.53 -28.82
C GLY A 84 24.91 -2.58 -29.67
N ASP A 85 25.58 -3.04 -30.73
CA ASP A 85 26.40 -2.15 -31.58
C ASP A 85 25.59 -1.35 -32.61
N ALA A 86 24.36 -1.78 -32.95
CA ALA A 86 23.54 -1.16 -33.98
C ALA A 86 22.03 -1.39 -33.76
N ASP A 87 21.20 -0.62 -34.47
CA ASP A 87 19.73 -0.73 -34.44
C ASP A 87 19.23 -2.10 -34.91
N GLU A 88 19.97 -2.73 -35.83
CA GLU A 88 19.65 -4.06 -36.35
C GLU A 88 20.05 -5.20 -35.39
N ASN A 89 20.92 -4.91 -34.42
CA ASN A 89 21.38 -5.86 -33.41
C ASN A 89 21.45 -5.24 -32.00
N PRO A 90 20.32 -4.77 -31.44
CA PRO A 90 20.32 -4.08 -30.15
C PRO A 90 20.44 -5.08 -28.98
N LEU A 91 20.88 -4.59 -27.83
CA LEU A 91 20.72 -5.31 -26.57
C LEU A 91 19.25 -5.26 -26.14
N VAL A 92 18.57 -6.39 -26.16
CA VAL A 92 17.12 -6.45 -25.87
C VAL A 92 16.91 -6.66 -24.37
N LEU A 93 16.18 -5.74 -23.73
CA LEU A 93 15.73 -5.85 -22.34
C LEU A 93 14.21 -5.97 -22.29
N TYR A 94 13.73 -6.80 -21.37
CA TYR A 94 12.30 -7.07 -21.16
C TYR A 94 11.71 -6.23 -20.01
N ASP A 95 12.13 -4.97 -19.92
CA ASP A 95 11.68 -4.01 -18.91
C ASP A 95 10.52 -3.15 -19.39
N ASP A 96 9.94 -2.40 -18.44
CA ASP A 96 9.07 -1.29 -18.79
C ASP A 96 9.89 -0.14 -19.39
N VAL A 97 9.34 0.49 -20.42
CA VAL A 97 10.00 1.56 -21.18
C VAL A 97 10.24 2.80 -20.31
N ASP A 98 9.28 3.14 -19.45
CA ASP A 98 9.38 4.31 -18.57
C ASP A 98 10.38 4.06 -17.44
N ASP A 99 10.46 2.81 -16.95
CA ASP A 99 11.48 2.39 -15.99
C ASP A 99 12.89 2.53 -16.59
N PHE A 100 13.11 2.05 -17.81
CA PHE A 100 14.41 2.23 -18.48
C PHE A 100 14.71 3.69 -18.82
N ARG A 101 13.70 4.47 -19.20
CA ARG A 101 13.86 5.91 -19.40
C ARG A 101 14.26 6.64 -18.11
N ALA A 102 13.75 6.23 -16.95
CA ALA A 102 14.13 6.79 -15.67
C ALA A 102 15.60 6.49 -15.30
N LEU A 103 16.10 5.30 -15.65
CA LEU A 103 17.54 5.00 -15.53
C LEU A 103 18.37 5.91 -16.42
N CYS A 104 18.01 6.02 -17.70
CA CYS A 104 18.69 6.92 -18.63
C CYS A 104 18.69 8.38 -18.13
N TRP A 105 17.56 8.83 -17.58
CA TRP A 105 17.45 10.17 -17.00
C TRP A 105 18.49 10.43 -15.92
N ILE A 106 18.67 9.51 -14.97
CA ILE A 106 19.56 9.77 -13.83
C ILE A 106 21.05 9.63 -14.18
N ILE A 107 21.41 8.70 -15.07
CA ILE A 107 22.82 8.49 -15.45
C ILE A 107 23.37 9.64 -16.31
N TYR A 108 22.48 10.41 -16.95
CA TYR A 108 22.80 11.65 -17.67
C TYR A 108 22.52 12.93 -16.85
N ALA A 109 21.98 12.81 -15.64
CA ALA A 109 21.55 13.97 -14.86
C ALA A 109 22.72 14.81 -14.34
N LEU A 110 22.57 16.13 -14.37
CA LEU A 110 23.46 17.08 -13.71
C LEU A 110 23.13 17.16 -12.20
N PRO A 111 24.07 17.61 -11.34
CA PRO A 111 23.84 17.71 -9.89
C PRO A 111 22.59 18.50 -9.49
N THR A 112 22.21 19.53 -10.26
CA THR A 112 21.00 20.34 -10.02
C THR A 112 19.73 19.49 -10.09
N VAL A 113 19.66 18.53 -11.01
CA VAL A 113 18.51 17.63 -11.18
C VAL A 113 18.30 16.80 -9.91
N TYR A 114 19.39 16.30 -9.30
CA TYR A 114 19.33 15.56 -8.03
C TYR A 114 18.79 16.45 -6.90
N MET A 115 19.27 17.70 -6.82
CA MET A 115 18.84 18.65 -5.79
C MET A 115 17.34 18.99 -5.89
N GLU A 116 16.83 19.14 -7.11
CA GLU A 116 15.40 19.40 -7.36
C GLU A 116 14.50 18.28 -6.84
N GLN A 117 14.98 17.02 -6.77
CA GLN A 117 14.18 15.91 -6.28
C GLN A 117 14.00 15.90 -4.76
N TYR A 118 14.75 16.71 -4.01
CA TYR A 118 14.56 16.83 -2.56
C TYR A 118 13.36 17.67 -2.15
N GLN A 119 12.82 18.48 -3.07
CA GLN A 119 11.73 19.39 -2.80
C GLN A 119 10.39 18.79 -3.27
N ALA A 120 9.41 18.72 -2.37
CA ALA A 120 8.12 18.07 -2.62
C ALA A 120 7.33 18.61 -3.84
N HIS A 121 7.52 19.88 -4.18
CA HIS A 121 6.78 20.55 -5.26
C HIS A 121 7.45 20.45 -6.64
N THR A 122 8.70 19.98 -6.73
CA THR A 122 9.44 19.76 -7.98
C THR A 122 9.81 18.30 -8.20
N ALA A 123 9.78 17.47 -7.16
CA ALA A 123 10.13 16.07 -7.25
C ALA A 123 9.21 15.31 -8.22
N ASN A 124 9.82 14.61 -9.19
CA ASN A 124 9.11 13.70 -10.07
C ASN A 124 9.01 12.32 -9.42
N ILE A 125 7.99 12.13 -8.59
CA ILE A 125 7.80 10.89 -7.84
C ILE A 125 7.63 9.67 -8.75
N GLN A 126 6.98 9.82 -9.91
CA GLN A 126 6.85 8.73 -10.88
C GLN A 126 8.23 8.26 -11.35
N ASN A 127 9.10 9.19 -11.76
CA ASN A 127 10.47 8.85 -12.16
C ASN A 127 11.28 8.27 -11.01
N LEU A 128 11.12 8.75 -9.78
CA LEU A 128 11.81 8.19 -8.62
C LEU A 128 11.40 6.74 -8.33
N ILE A 129 10.11 6.42 -8.48
CA ILE A 129 9.60 5.05 -8.38
C ILE A 129 10.19 4.19 -9.50
N SER A 130 10.04 4.63 -10.75
CA SER A 130 10.58 3.94 -11.93
C SER A 130 12.07 3.68 -11.83
N LEU A 131 12.83 4.69 -11.41
CA LEU A 131 14.26 4.58 -11.20
C LEU A 131 14.61 3.60 -10.09
N ASN A 132 13.89 3.61 -8.96
CA ASN A 132 14.18 2.70 -7.87
C ASN A 132 14.07 1.23 -8.31
N LEU A 133 13.00 0.90 -9.03
CA LEU A 133 12.72 -0.47 -9.48
C LEU A 133 13.81 -0.99 -10.43
N ILE A 134 14.19 -0.17 -11.41
CA ILE A 134 15.19 -0.58 -12.38
C ILE A 134 16.62 -0.54 -11.82
N ALA A 135 16.91 0.43 -10.93
CA ALA A 135 18.19 0.51 -10.25
C ALA A 135 18.41 -0.72 -9.37
N GLN A 136 17.38 -1.18 -8.66
CA GLN A 136 17.44 -2.42 -7.89
C GLN A 136 17.66 -3.64 -8.79
N LYS A 137 16.94 -3.75 -9.92
CA LYS A 137 17.05 -4.87 -10.86
C LYS A 137 18.46 -4.99 -11.45
N TYR A 138 19.08 -3.87 -11.80
CA TYR A 138 20.39 -3.84 -12.44
C TYR A 138 21.54 -3.46 -11.48
N HIS A 139 21.29 -3.45 -10.17
CA HIS A 139 22.30 -3.19 -9.14
C HIS A 139 23.03 -1.84 -9.27
N PHE A 140 22.29 -0.76 -9.56
CA PHE A 140 22.80 0.61 -9.41
C PHE A 140 22.64 1.07 -7.95
N GLU A 141 23.43 0.52 -7.04
CA GLU A 141 23.27 0.65 -5.58
C GLU A 141 23.19 2.10 -5.09
N ALA A 142 24.02 3.01 -5.62
CA ALA A 142 24.02 4.41 -5.21
C ALA A 142 22.69 5.11 -5.59
N HIS A 143 22.16 4.79 -6.77
CA HIS A 143 20.90 5.34 -7.26
C HIS A 143 19.70 4.70 -6.58
N GLU A 144 19.76 3.41 -6.27
CA GLU A 144 18.77 2.70 -5.47
C GLU A 144 18.66 3.30 -4.07
N LYS A 145 19.80 3.49 -3.38
CA LYS A 145 19.83 4.11 -2.05
C LYS A 145 19.28 5.53 -2.07
N PHE A 146 19.74 6.34 -3.02
CA PHE A 146 19.28 7.71 -3.22
C PHE A 146 17.75 7.78 -3.43
N THR A 147 17.21 6.97 -4.34
CA THR A 147 15.77 6.95 -4.61
C THR A 147 14.98 6.44 -3.41
N ARG A 148 15.45 5.40 -2.71
CA ARG A 148 14.79 4.88 -1.50
C ARG A 148 14.68 5.94 -0.41
N GLU A 149 15.75 6.69 -0.14
CA GLU A 149 15.76 7.78 0.85
C GLU A 149 14.76 8.89 0.48
N LEU A 150 14.75 9.31 -0.79
CA LEU A 150 13.81 10.32 -1.26
C LEU A 150 12.36 9.85 -1.25
N LEU A 151 12.09 8.62 -1.69
CA LEU A 151 10.74 8.05 -1.66
C LEU A 151 10.21 7.97 -0.22
N CYS A 152 11.05 7.55 0.73
CA CYS A 152 10.69 7.52 2.14
C CYS A 152 10.34 8.93 2.66
N LYS A 153 11.20 9.91 2.40
CA LYS A 153 10.96 11.31 2.77
C LYS A 153 9.65 11.85 2.18
N HIS A 154 9.40 11.61 0.89
CA HIS A 154 8.21 12.11 0.21
C HIS A 154 6.95 11.42 0.67
N CYS A 155 6.98 10.12 0.97
CA CYS A 155 5.84 9.40 1.55
C CYS A 155 5.48 9.96 2.93
N HIS A 156 6.47 10.18 3.82
CA HIS A 156 6.23 10.82 5.12
C HIS A 156 5.65 12.23 4.95
N THR A 157 6.26 13.05 4.09
CA THR A 157 5.76 14.40 3.82
C THR A 157 4.32 14.38 3.28
N PHE A 158 3.96 13.36 2.49
CA PHE A 158 2.63 13.23 1.91
C PHE A 158 1.57 12.93 2.96
N VAL A 159 1.91 12.08 3.94
CA VAL A 159 1.05 11.74 5.07
C VAL A 159 0.91 12.93 6.02
N ASP A 160 2.02 13.55 6.42
CA ASP A 160 2.03 14.63 7.43
C ASP A 160 1.51 15.97 6.90
N SER A 161 1.69 16.22 5.60
CA SER A 161 1.42 17.53 5.00
C SER A 161 1.03 17.39 3.52
N PRO A 162 -0.11 16.74 3.22
CA PRO A 162 -0.55 16.46 1.85
C PRO A 162 -0.74 17.72 0.99
N GLY A 163 -0.93 18.89 1.61
CA GLY A 163 -1.04 20.19 0.95
C GLY A 163 0.27 20.77 0.40
N LYS A 164 1.44 20.21 0.77
CA LYS A 164 2.75 20.62 0.20
C LYS A 164 2.98 20.10 -1.22
N PHE A 165 2.21 19.10 -1.63
CA PHE A 165 2.31 18.50 -2.95
C PHE A 165 1.35 19.15 -3.93
N ARG A 166 1.73 19.12 -5.21
CA ARG A 166 0.81 19.48 -6.30
C ARG A 166 -0.37 18.51 -6.32
N ARG A 167 -1.51 18.96 -6.87
CA ARG A 167 -2.73 18.14 -6.95
C ARG A 167 -2.56 16.90 -7.82
N ASP A 168 -1.70 16.98 -8.83
CA ASP A 168 -1.30 15.93 -9.75
C ASP A 168 -0.14 15.07 -9.23
N ASN A 169 0.21 15.16 -7.94
CA ASN A 169 1.28 14.35 -7.39
C ASN A 169 0.99 12.86 -7.58
N TYR A 170 2.00 12.14 -8.09
CA TYR A 170 1.86 10.75 -8.48
C TYR A 170 1.44 9.83 -7.33
N LEU A 171 1.79 10.11 -6.06
CA LEU A 171 1.32 9.29 -4.92
C LEU A 171 -0.21 9.30 -4.77
N ARG A 172 -0.90 10.31 -5.30
CA ARG A 172 -2.38 10.39 -5.31
C ARG A 172 -3.00 9.58 -6.44
N ILE A 173 -2.33 9.44 -7.56
CA ILE A 173 -2.91 8.95 -8.83
C ILE A 173 -2.24 7.67 -9.36
N CYS A 174 -1.19 7.20 -8.71
CA CYS A 174 -0.43 6.03 -9.10
C CYS A 174 -1.33 4.78 -9.12
N PRO A 175 -1.25 3.88 -10.11
CA PRO A 175 -2.04 2.65 -10.11
C PRO A 175 -1.82 1.80 -8.85
N GLU A 176 -2.87 1.16 -8.34
CA GLU A 176 -2.75 0.28 -7.16
C GLU A 176 -1.75 -0.87 -7.37
N SER A 177 -1.65 -1.38 -8.60
CA SER A 177 -0.66 -2.40 -8.98
C SER A 177 0.77 -1.96 -8.71
N ARG A 178 1.06 -0.66 -8.83
CA ARG A 178 2.38 -0.10 -8.59
C ARG A 178 2.65 0.07 -7.09
N LEU A 179 1.66 0.49 -6.30
CA LEU A 179 1.76 0.50 -4.83
C LEU A 179 1.98 -0.92 -4.27
N ASN A 180 1.22 -1.89 -4.77
CA ASN A 180 1.41 -3.32 -4.48
C ASN A 180 2.85 -3.75 -4.76
N PHE A 181 3.34 -3.48 -5.97
CA PHE A 181 4.69 -3.86 -6.37
C PHE A 181 5.76 -3.24 -5.46
N LEU A 182 5.64 -1.95 -5.13
CA LEU A 182 6.56 -1.26 -4.24
C LEU A 182 6.54 -1.86 -2.82
N LEU A 183 5.37 -2.08 -2.23
CA LEU A 183 5.28 -2.69 -0.91
C LEU A 183 5.91 -4.08 -0.87
N ARG A 184 5.71 -4.91 -1.90
CA ARG A 184 6.32 -6.24 -1.98
C ARG A 184 7.84 -6.14 -2.03
N ILE A 185 8.37 -5.28 -2.90
CA ILE A 185 9.81 -5.08 -3.03
C ILE A 185 10.44 -4.63 -1.71
N PHE A 186 9.92 -3.55 -1.11
CA PHE A 186 10.53 -2.98 0.09
C PHE A 186 10.35 -3.85 1.34
N SER A 187 9.32 -4.70 1.37
CA SER A 187 9.15 -5.68 2.45
C SER A 187 10.11 -6.86 2.32
N MET A 188 10.56 -7.20 1.10
CA MET A 188 11.55 -8.27 0.88
C MET A 188 12.99 -7.83 1.16
N THR A 189 13.30 -6.53 1.02
CA THR A 189 14.66 -6.00 1.18
C THR A 189 15.09 -5.77 2.63
N ASP A 190 14.19 -5.90 3.61
CA ASP A 190 14.50 -5.69 5.04
C ASP A 190 14.05 -6.88 5.93
N PRO A 191 14.56 -8.11 5.69
CA PRO A 191 14.16 -9.29 6.44
C PRO A 191 14.74 -9.35 7.87
N THR A 192 15.65 -8.44 8.22
CA THR A 192 16.43 -8.51 9.46
C THR A 192 15.77 -7.81 10.66
N THR A 193 14.74 -7.01 10.42
CA THR A 193 13.99 -6.35 11.48
C THR A 193 12.59 -6.95 11.60
N SER A 194 12.19 -7.34 12.81
CA SER A 194 10.82 -7.77 13.14
C SER A 194 9.77 -6.65 12.92
N LYS A 195 10.19 -5.47 12.48
CA LYS A 195 9.37 -4.28 12.26
C LYS A 195 9.45 -3.91 10.78
N ALA A 196 8.32 -3.54 10.20
CA ALA A 196 8.29 -3.04 8.82
C ALA A 196 9.26 -1.87 8.64
N SER A 197 9.96 -1.84 7.51
CA SER A 197 10.88 -0.74 7.18
C SER A 197 10.13 0.61 7.22
N SER A 198 10.84 1.70 7.52
CA SER A 198 10.25 3.05 7.55
C SER A 198 9.54 3.40 6.23
N LEU A 199 10.07 2.93 5.09
CA LEU A 199 9.45 3.12 3.79
C LEU A 199 8.20 2.26 3.61
N THR A 200 8.21 0.99 4.06
CA THR A 200 7.02 0.12 4.03
C THR A 200 5.87 0.73 4.83
N LEU A 201 6.16 1.26 6.02
CA LEU A 201 5.18 1.97 6.85
C LEU A 201 4.66 3.23 6.14
N ALA A 202 5.56 4.05 5.58
CA ALA A 202 5.18 5.26 4.87
C ALA A 202 4.30 4.97 3.65
N LEU A 203 4.63 3.95 2.85
CA LEU A 203 3.83 3.50 1.71
C LEU A 203 2.46 2.95 2.13
N SER A 204 2.40 2.20 3.23
CA SER A 204 1.15 1.70 3.80
C SER A 204 0.22 2.85 4.21
N ASN A 205 0.78 3.88 4.85
CA ASN A 205 0.02 5.08 5.22
C ASN A 205 -0.43 5.89 4.00
N VAL A 206 0.41 6.00 2.95
CA VAL A 206 0.02 6.63 1.68
C VAL A 206 -1.17 5.90 1.05
N TRP A 207 -1.11 4.56 0.98
CA TRP A 207 -2.20 3.77 0.39
C TRP A 207 -3.47 3.88 1.24
N HIS A 208 -3.38 3.78 2.56
CA HIS A 208 -4.51 3.98 3.47
C HIS A 208 -5.18 5.34 3.25
N LEU A 209 -4.41 6.44 3.29
CA LEU A 209 -4.93 7.79 3.10
C LEU A 209 -5.58 7.96 1.72
N ARG A 210 -5.01 7.34 0.69
CA ARG A 210 -5.59 7.36 -0.65
C ARG A 210 -6.94 6.65 -0.68
N LEU A 211 -7.01 5.43 -0.16
CA LEU A 211 -8.26 4.69 -0.08
C LEU A 211 -9.29 5.55 0.63
N GLU A 212 -8.96 6.04 1.84
CA GLU A 212 -9.82 6.88 2.67
C GLU A 212 -10.43 8.05 1.90
N LYS A 213 -9.63 8.82 1.17
CA LYS A 213 -10.08 10.02 0.45
C LYS A 213 -10.75 9.75 -0.91
N GLN A 214 -10.44 8.65 -1.58
CA GLN A 214 -10.94 8.36 -2.93
C GLN A 214 -12.13 7.39 -2.95
N GLY A 215 -12.40 6.70 -1.84
CA GLY A 215 -13.48 5.72 -1.77
C GLY A 215 -13.22 4.43 -2.56
N GLU A 216 -11.96 4.18 -2.94
CA GLU A 216 -11.56 2.95 -3.65
C GLU A 216 -11.77 1.69 -2.76
N PRO A 217 -12.06 0.51 -3.35
CA PRO A 217 -12.20 -0.73 -2.59
C PRO A 217 -10.93 -1.14 -1.85
N VAL A 218 -11.05 -1.68 -0.64
CA VAL A 218 -9.89 -2.09 0.17
C VAL A 218 -9.35 -3.49 -0.17
N SER A 219 -10.02 -4.24 -1.05
CA SER A 219 -9.80 -5.68 -1.24
C SER A 219 -8.37 -6.03 -1.68
N LEU A 220 -7.82 -5.31 -2.67
CA LEU A 220 -6.45 -5.53 -3.13
C LEU A 220 -5.43 -5.14 -2.05
N ALA A 221 -5.64 -4.01 -1.38
CA ALA A 221 -4.76 -3.55 -0.30
C ALA A 221 -4.73 -4.55 0.88
N LEU A 222 -5.89 -5.13 1.23
CA LEU A 222 -6.00 -6.19 2.23
C LEU A 222 -5.23 -7.44 1.80
N GLU A 223 -5.42 -7.92 0.58
CA GLU A 223 -4.70 -9.09 0.06
C GLU A 223 -3.17 -8.90 0.14
N VAL A 224 -2.69 -7.72 -0.28
CA VAL A 224 -1.28 -7.38 -0.23
C VAL A 224 -0.78 -7.33 1.21
N GLY A 225 -1.47 -6.59 2.09
CA GLY A 225 -1.11 -6.44 3.50
C GLY A 225 -1.07 -7.78 4.24
N GLU A 226 -2.07 -8.65 4.00
CA GLU A 226 -2.14 -9.99 4.57
C GLU A 226 -0.99 -10.87 4.07
N SER A 227 -0.69 -10.83 2.75
CA SER A 227 0.41 -11.60 2.17
C SER A 227 1.80 -11.18 2.67
N LEU A 228 1.94 -9.91 3.07
CA LEU A 228 3.19 -9.34 3.59
C LEU A 228 3.26 -9.33 5.13
N GLY A 229 2.21 -9.78 5.82
CA GLY A 229 2.16 -9.75 7.29
C GLY A 229 2.10 -8.35 7.91
N LEU A 230 1.64 -7.34 7.16
CA LEU A 230 1.56 -5.95 7.60
C LEU A 230 0.33 -5.73 8.49
N ARG A 231 0.38 -6.24 9.73
CA ARG A 231 -0.76 -6.30 10.66
C ARG A 231 -1.44 -4.94 10.88
N ASP A 232 -0.67 -3.91 11.18
CA ASP A 232 -1.23 -2.57 11.48
C ASP A 232 -1.91 -1.97 10.26
N PHE A 233 -1.34 -2.16 9.06
CA PHE A 233 -1.94 -1.73 7.81
C PHE A 233 -3.24 -2.46 7.55
N VAL A 234 -3.25 -3.79 7.67
CA VAL A 234 -4.44 -4.63 7.51
C VAL A 234 -5.55 -4.23 8.48
N ALA A 235 -5.20 -3.96 9.73
CA ALA A 235 -6.16 -3.52 10.75
C ALA A 235 -6.82 -2.18 10.39
N LYS A 236 -6.03 -1.20 9.96
CA LYS A 236 -6.54 0.09 9.47
C LYS A 236 -7.46 -0.08 8.27
N LEU A 237 -7.17 -0.99 7.35
CA LEU A 237 -8.02 -1.27 6.20
C LEU A 237 -9.37 -1.91 6.59
N TYR A 238 -9.36 -2.85 7.54
CA TYR A 238 -10.62 -3.40 8.07
C TYR A 238 -11.44 -2.34 8.79
N TYR A 239 -10.79 -1.47 9.56
CA TYR A 239 -11.46 -0.35 10.22
C TYR A 239 -12.07 0.63 9.21
N LEU A 240 -11.30 1.00 8.17
CA LEU A 240 -11.77 1.83 7.08
C LEU A 240 -12.94 1.19 6.31
N GLN A 241 -12.91 -0.12 6.11
CA GLN A 241 -14.04 -0.81 5.50
C GLN A 241 -15.27 -0.73 6.40
N LEU A 242 -15.10 -0.94 7.72
CA LEU A 242 -16.19 -0.87 8.69
C LEU A 242 -16.83 0.52 8.74
N SER A 243 -16.02 1.59 8.73
CA SER A 243 -16.53 2.97 8.75
C SER A 243 -17.30 3.36 7.48
N ARG A 244 -17.13 2.61 6.39
CA ARG A 244 -17.89 2.79 5.14
C ARG A 244 -19.13 1.92 5.04
N MET A 245 -19.33 0.97 5.95
CA MET A 245 -20.50 0.10 5.90
C MET A 245 -21.71 0.90 6.34
N ASP A 246 -22.66 1.07 5.43
CA ASP A 246 -23.95 1.68 5.73
C ASP A 246 -24.95 0.60 6.15
N TRP A 247 -25.25 0.53 7.45
CA TRP A 247 -26.10 -0.51 8.01
C TRP A 247 -27.57 -0.10 7.89
N MET A 248 -28.29 -0.73 6.95
CA MET A 248 -29.68 -0.37 6.69
C MET A 248 -30.65 -1.37 7.36
N PRO A 249 -31.73 -0.90 8.01
CA PRO A 249 -32.77 -1.78 8.48
C PRO A 249 -33.45 -2.49 7.30
N LEU A 250 -33.68 -3.80 7.42
CA LEU A 250 -34.42 -4.55 6.41
C LEU A 250 -35.90 -4.20 6.50
N GLU A 251 -36.53 -3.98 5.34
CA GLU A 251 -37.98 -3.72 5.27
C GLU A 251 -38.76 -4.81 6.00
N ASN A 252 -39.63 -4.41 6.93
CA ASN A 252 -40.48 -5.29 7.72
C ASN A 252 -39.72 -6.29 8.61
N SER A 253 -38.47 -6.00 8.98
CA SER A 253 -37.66 -6.81 9.88
C SER A 253 -37.01 -5.94 10.95
N ILE A 254 -36.69 -6.56 12.08
CA ILE A 254 -35.83 -5.98 13.12
C ILE A 254 -34.34 -6.19 12.82
N ALA A 255 -34.02 -6.94 11.77
CA ALA A 255 -32.66 -7.20 11.33
C ALA A 255 -32.14 -6.08 10.42
N PHE A 256 -30.82 -5.95 10.39
CA PHE A 256 -30.11 -5.02 9.51
C PHE A 256 -29.46 -5.80 8.37
N ALA A 257 -29.46 -5.20 7.18
CA ALA A 257 -28.64 -5.64 6.06
C ALA A 257 -27.29 -4.91 6.11
N HIS A 258 -26.25 -5.61 5.67
CA HIS A 258 -24.98 -4.96 5.38
C HIS A 258 -24.74 -4.92 3.86
N PRO A 259 -24.03 -3.90 3.35
CA PRO A 259 -23.72 -3.81 1.94
C PRO A 259 -22.77 -4.93 1.52
N ALA A 260 -22.74 -5.22 0.22
CA ALA A 260 -21.73 -6.11 -0.35
C ALA A 260 -20.35 -5.48 -0.17
N THR A 261 -19.43 -6.20 0.47
CA THR A 261 -18.09 -5.68 0.83
C THR A 261 -17.06 -5.89 -0.27
N GLY A 262 -17.30 -6.84 -1.19
CA GLY A 262 -16.30 -7.29 -2.17
C GLY A 262 -15.12 -8.05 -1.54
N LEU A 263 -15.21 -8.40 -0.26
CA LEU A 263 -14.20 -9.16 0.47
C LEU A 263 -14.42 -10.67 0.32
N SER A 264 -13.36 -11.45 0.56
CA SER A 264 -13.49 -12.90 0.68
C SER A 264 -14.23 -13.30 1.96
N GLN A 265 -14.83 -14.49 1.99
CA GLN A 265 -15.52 -15.00 3.19
C GLN A 265 -14.64 -14.97 4.45
N ARG A 266 -13.34 -15.26 4.30
CA ARG A 266 -12.37 -15.19 5.41
C ARG A 266 -12.22 -13.76 5.92
N GLN A 267 -12.09 -12.79 5.03
CA GLN A 267 -11.91 -11.39 5.37
C GLN A 267 -13.20 -10.80 5.98
N GLU A 268 -14.38 -11.22 5.51
CA GLU A 268 -15.66 -10.84 6.14
C GLU A 268 -15.75 -11.33 7.58
N VAL A 269 -15.35 -12.58 7.86
CA VAL A 269 -15.31 -13.10 9.23
C VAL A 269 -14.37 -12.27 10.11
N ILE A 270 -13.22 -11.83 9.60
CA ILE A 270 -12.27 -10.98 10.33
C ILE A 270 -12.88 -9.59 10.59
N LEU A 271 -13.49 -8.99 9.57
CA LEU A 271 -14.17 -7.70 9.66
C LEU A 271 -15.23 -7.70 10.76
N PHE A 272 -16.13 -8.68 10.75
CA PHE A 272 -17.23 -8.78 11.74
C PHE A 272 -16.74 -9.19 13.14
N ARG A 273 -15.69 -10.00 13.23
CA ARG A 273 -15.06 -10.29 14.52
C ARG A 273 -14.46 -9.02 15.14
N GLY A 274 -13.78 -8.23 14.33
CA GLY A 274 -13.20 -6.96 14.78
C GLY A 274 -14.27 -5.94 15.15
N SER A 275 -15.34 -5.81 14.35
CA SER A 275 -16.45 -4.91 14.69
C SER A 275 -17.08 -5.30 16.02
N PHE A 276 -17.32 -6.59 16.26
CA PHE A 276 -17.80 -7.09 17.55
C PHE A 276 -16.82 -6.75 18.67
N SER A 277 -15.53 -7.00 18.49
CA SER A 277 -14.51 -6.66 19.49
C SER A 277 -14.51 -5.16 19.87
N LEU A 278 -14.64 -4.28 18.87
CA LEU A 278 -14.71 -2.82 19.05
C LEU A 278 -15.96 -2.39 19.82
N ILE A 279 -17.12 -3.00 19.55
CA ILE A 279 -18.37 -2.72 20.28
C ILE A 279 -18.21 -3.04 21.77
N PHE A 280 -17.63 -4.19 22.10
CA PHE A 280 -17.37 -4.56 23.51
C PHE A 280 -16.36 -3.64 24.17
N TRP A 281 -15.29 -3.30 23.45
CA TRP A 281 -14.28 -2.37 23.94
C TRP A 281 -14.90 -1.01 24.25
N TRP A 282 -15.67 -0.43 23.33
CA TRP A 282 -16.34 0.86 23.51
C TRP A 282 -17.34 0.83 24.66
N SER A 283 -18.16 -0.23 24.74
CA SER A 283 -19.12 -0.43 25.84
C SER A 283 -18.45 -0.43 27.21
N ARG A 284 -17.21 -0.93 27.29
CA ARG A 284 -16.41 -0.93 28.52
C ARG A 284 -15.69 0.39 28.74
N MET A 285 -15.12 0.96 27.68
CA MET A 285 -14.35 2.18 27.75
C MET A 285 -15.22 3.39 28.10
N ARG A 286 -16.43 3.48 27.55
CA ARG A 286 -17.37 4.57 27.86
C ARG A 286 -17.63 4.72 29.37
N LEU A 287 -17.73 3.58 30.06
CA LEU A 287 -17.92 3.53 31.52
C LEU A 287 -16.65 3.92 32.27
N LYS A 288 -15.48 3.53 31.76
CA LYS A 288 -14.19 3.89 32.37
C LYS A 288 -13.90 5.38 32.28
N ILE A 289 -14.14 6.04 31.14
CA ILE A 289 -13.87 7.49 31.03
C ILE A 289 -14.89 8.28 31.85
N ALA A 290 -16.16 7.87 31.90
CA ALA A 290 -17.15 8.47 32.80
C ALA A 290 -16.63 8.54 34.25
N GLN A 291 -15.87 7.51 34.66
CA GLN A 291 -15.31 7.36 36.01
C GLN A 291 -13.87 7.89 36.16
N LYS A 292 -13.27 8.48 35.11
CA LYS A 292 -11.90 8.99 35.17
C LYS A 292 -11.84 10.15 36.18
N LYS A 293 -10.83 10.12 37.05
CA LYS A 293 -10.56 11.16 38.04
C LYS A 293 -9.52 12.11 37.46
N PHE A 294 -9.88 13.37 37.26
CA PHE A 294 -8.96 14.36 36.72
C PHE A 294 -8.08 14.96 37.81
N GLU A 295 -6.78 15.11 37.56
CA GLU A 295 -5.85 15.78 38.46
C GLU A 295 -5.79 17.28 38.14
N CYS A 296 -6.88 18.01 38.38
CA CYS A 296 -6.94 19.45 38.12
C CYS A 296 -7.05 20.28 39.43
N PRO A 297 -6.60 21.55 39.43
CA PRO A 297 -6.66 22.42 40.62
C PRO A 297 -8.08 22.68 41.14
N SER A 298 -9.11 22.49 40.30
CA SER A 298 -10.53 22.62 40.65
C SER A 298 -11.26 21.27 40.57
N PHE A 299 -10.65 20.23 41.15
CA PHE A 299 -11.06 18.82 41.11
C PHE A 299 -12.58 18.59 41.12
N HIS A 300 -13.28 19.13 42.12
CA HIS A 300 -14.72 18.91 42.28
C HIS A 300 -15.58 19.57 41.20
N GLY A 301 -15.18 20.75 40.70
CA GLY A 301 -15.91 21.45 39.65
C GLY A 301 -15.73 20.76 38.30
N CYS A 302 -14.51 20.32 38.00
CA CYS A 302 -14.21 19.69 36.71
C CYS A 302 -14.77 18.29 36.60
N GLN A 303 -14.70 17.49 37.67
CA GLN A 303 -15.28 16.14 37.68
C GLN A 303 -16.79 16.17 37.45
N LYS A 304 -17.50 17.05 38.15
CA LYS A 304 -18.96 17.15 38.04
C LYS A 304 -19.39 17.65 36.66
N ALA A 305 -18.67 18.61 36.09
CA ALA A 305 -18.95 19.09 34.74
C ALA A 305 -18.66 18.04 33.68
N TRP A 306 -17.58 17.26 33.83
CA TRP A 306 -17.29 16.12 32.95
C TRP A 306 -18.41 15.09 32.98
N GLU A 307 -18.84 14.64 34.16
CA GLU A 307 -19.91 13.65 34.29
C GLU A 307 -21.21 14.13 33.62
N GLN A 308 -21.57 15.41 33.84
CA GLN A 308 -22.77 16.00 33.23
C GLN A 308 -22.68 16.10 31.70
N SER A 309 -21.51 16.50 31.17
CA SER A 309 -21.31 16.64 29.73
C SER A 309 -21.15 15.29 29.03
N TRP A 310 -20.49 14.32 29.67
CA TRP A 310 -20.27 12.97 29.14
C TRP A 310 -21.59 12.22 28.90
N ASP A 311 -22.52 12.29 29.86
CA ASP A 311 -23.87 11.72 29.71
C ASP A 311 -24.65 12.38 28.57
N PHE A 312 -24.42 13.68 28.32
CA PHE A 312 -25.01 14.39 27.21
C PHE A 312 -24.39 13.99 25.86
N TRP A 313 -23.06 13.85 25.80
CA TRP A 313 -22.34 13.53 24.57
C TRP A 313 -22.47 12.07 24.13
N ILE A 314 -22.81 11.15 25.04
CA ILE A 314 -22.97 9.71 24.74
C ILE A 314 -24.45 9.32 24.59
N SER A 315 -25.32 10.28 24.27
CA SER A 315 -26.74 10.01 23.99
C SER A 315 -26.91 8.79 23.06
N PRO A 316 -27.89 7.90 23.31
CA PRO A 316 -28.18 6.71 22.50
C PRO A 316 -28.39 6.97 21.01
N GLU A 317 -28.63 8.22 20.61
CA GLU A 317 -28.80 8.64 19.22
C GLU A 317 -27.50 8.49 18.39
N LEU A 318 -26.33 8.44 19.04
CA LEU A 318 -25.03 8.13 18.42
C LEU A 318 -24.79 6.61 18.25
N GLU A 319 -25.69 5.73 18.70
CA GLU A 319 -25.38 4.31 18.88
C GLU A 319 -25.52 3.41 17.64
N PHE A 320 -26.08 3.85 16.50
CA PHE A 320 -26.45 2.89 15.45
C PHE A 320 -26.21 3.27 13.98
N ASP A 321 -26.03 4.55 13.65
CA ASP A 321 -25.70 4.93 12.28
C ASP A 321 -24.17 4.87 12.11
N ASN A 322 -23.67 3.69 11.74
CA ASN A 322 -22.27 3.41 11.39
C ASN A 322 -21.28 3.57 12.56
N PHE A 323 -21.31 2.62 13.50
CA PHE A 323 -20.45 2.60 14.68
C PHE A 323 -18.94 2.74 14.35
N ASN A 324 -18.41 3.94 14.56
CA ASN A 324 -17.00 4.31 14.41
C ASN A 324 -16.52 5.00 15.70
N PRO A 325 -15.92 4.25 16.66
CA PRO A 325 -15.54 4.83 17.94
C PRO A 325 -14.50 5.96 17.83
N ILE A 326 -13.62 5.95 16.82
CA ILE A 326 -12.67 7.05 16.57
C ILE A 326 -13.41 8.33 16.18
N ASP A 327 -14.31 8.28 15.19
CA ASP A 327 -15.06 9.47 14.74
C ASP A 327 -15.96 10.02 15.86
N VAL A 328 -16.53 9.14 16.69
CA VAL A 328 -17.29 9.54 17.88
C VAL A 328 -16.39 10.29 18.86
N MET A 329 -15.18 9.78 19.13
CA MET A 329 -14.22 10.46 20.00
C MET A 329 -13.78 11.82 19.45
N GLU A 330 -13.54 11.93 18.13
CA GLU A 330 -13.22 13.20 17.48
C GLU A 330 -14.37 14.21 17.60
N THR A 331 -15.61 13.77 17.40
CA THR A 331 -16.81 14.61 17.56
C THR A 331 -16.94 15.11 19.00
N ILE A 332 -16.65 14.26 19.99
CA ILE A 332 -16.65 14.66 21.39
C ILE A 332 -15.52 15.67 21.66
N GLU A 333 -14.32 15.46 21.11
CA GLU A 333 -13.19 16.38 21.25
C GLU A 333 -13.51 17.78 20.72
N GLU A 334 -14.14 17.88 19.55
CA GLU A 334 -14.62 19.14 18.97
C GLU A 334 -15.66 19.80 19.90
N ALA A 335 -16.67 19.05 20.35
CA ALA A 335 -17.71 19.56 21.24
C ALA A 335 -17.16 20.03 22.60
N VAL A 336 -16.14 19.34 23.14
CA VAL A 336 -15.44 19.72 24.37
C VAL A 336 -14.66 21.02 24.16
N SER A 337 -14.01 21.17 23.00
CA SER A 337 -13.20 22.34 22.63
C SER A 337 -14.05 23.61 22.49
N ASP A 338 -15.26 23.50 21.95
CA ASP A 338 -16.20 24.62 21.78
C ASP A 338 -16.91 25.02 23.08
N SER A 339 -16.80 24.22 24.15
CA SER A 339 -17.47 24.50 25.42
C SER A 339 -16.82 25.68 26.17
N HIS A 340 -17.64 26.55 26.77
CA HIS A 340 -17.18 27.72 27.54
C HIS A 340 -16.45 27.38 28.86
N TYR A 341 -16.19 26.10 29.14
CA TYR A 341 -15.59 25.61 30.38
C TYR A 341 -14.07 25.38 30.24
N ALA A 342 -13.31 26.47 30.03
CA ALA A 342 -11.87 26.43 29.70
C ALA A 342 -10.97 25.57 30.62
N GLY A 343 -11.37 25.30 31.87
CA GLY A 343 -10.59 24.47 32.80
C GLY A 343 -10.86 22.96 32.69
N ILE A 344 -12.02 22.54 32.18
CA ILE A 344 -12.41 21.13 31.99
C ILE A 344 -11.87 20.60 30.65
N THR A 345 -11.80 21.48 29.65
CA THR A 345 -11.47 21.18 28.26
C THR A 345 -10.16 20.39 28.10
N LEU A 346 -9.06 20.81 28.72
CA LEU A 346 -7.75 20.19 28.46
C LEU A 346 -7.61 18.77 29.05
N CYS A 347 -8.05 18.55 30.30
CA CYS A 347 -7.95 17.23 30.93
C CYS A 347 -8.87 16.19 30.26
N ALA A 348 -10.04 16.64 29.81
CA ALA A 348 -10.99 15.85 29.04
C ALA A 348 -10.42 15.47 27.67
N ILE A 349 -9.91 16.45 26.91
CA ILE A 349 -9.27 16.24 25.60
C ILE A 349 -8.12 15.25 25.72
N ASN A 350 -7.21 15.44 26.68
CA ASN A 350 -6.08 14.53 26.87
C ASN A 350 -6.54 13.09 27.18
N ALA A 351 -7.63 12.91 27.93
CA ALA A 351 -8.16 11.59 28.23
C ALA A 351 -8.80 10.91 27.02
N ILE A 352 -9.46 11.67 26.14
CA ILE A 352 -10.02 11.19 24.88
C ILE A 352 -8.89 10.83 23.91
N GLN A 353 -7.89 11.70 23.77
CA GLN A 353 -6.72 11.46 22.91
C GLN A 353 -5.89 10.24 23.36
N GLU A 354 -5.69 10.05 24.67
CA GLU A 354 -5.07 8.85 25.22
C GLU A 354 -5.84 7.59 24.82
N MET A 355 -7.17 7.61 24.91
CA MET A 355 -8.01 6.50 24.49
C MET A 355 -7.96 6.25 22.98
N GLN A 356 -7.98 7.29 22.17
CA GLN A 356 -7.86 7.19 20.72
C GLN A 356 -6.52 6.57 20.34
N SER A 357 -5.43 6.99 20.99
CA SER A 357 -4.10 6.39 20.81
C SER A 357 -4.10 4.91 21.20
N ASP A 358 -4.63 4.55 22.37
CA ASP A 358 -4.72 3.17 22.83
C ASP A 358 -5.52 2.29 21.85
N LEU A 359 -6.61 2.82 21.28
CA LEU A 359 -7.40 2.11 20.29
C LEU A 359 -6.64 1.91 18.98
N ILE A 360 -5.97 2.96 18.48
CA ILE A 360 -5.17 2.89 17.25
C ILE A 360 -4.04 1.87 17.41
N ASP A 361 -3.34 1.87 18.54
CA ASP A 361 -2.24 0.97 18.84
C ASP A 361 -2.69 -0.50 19.01
N SER A 362 -3.92 -0.72 19.50
CA SER A 362 -4.51 -2.06 19.68
C SER A 362 -5.40 -2.52 18.53
N LEU A 363 -5.55 -1.72 17.47
CA LEU A 363 -6.47 -2.00 16.37
C LEU A 363 -6.19 -3.34 15.71
N ALA A 364 -4.90 -3.69 15.53
CA ALA A 364 -4.51 -4.98 14.99
C ALA A 364 -4.99 -6.16 15.84
N ASP A 365 -5.04 -6.03 17.15
CA ASP A 365 -5.47 -7.09 18.04
C ASP A 365 -6.99 -7.27 18.02
N HIS A 366 -7.75 -6.19 17.80
CA HIS A 366 -9.19 -6.26 17.62
C HIS A 366 -9.58 -7.12 16.41
N PHE A 367 -8.93 -6.91 15.27
CA PHE A 367 -9.25 -7.63 14.04
C PHE A 367 -8.52 -8.98 13.93
N LEU A 368 -7.21 -8.98 14.20
CA LEU A 368 -6.33 -10.12 13.91
C LEU A 368 -6.01 -10.97 15.15
N GLY A 369 -6.44 -10.55 16.35
CA GLY A 369 -6.06 -11.17 17.62
C GLY A 369 -4.63 -10.83 18.04
N PRO A 370 -4.27 -10.97 19.33
CA PRO A 370 -2.95 -10.63 19.82
C PRO A 370 -1.86 -11.50 19.19
N LEU A 371 -0.66 -10.93 19.05
CA LEU A 371 0.51 -11.74 18.73
C LEU A 371 0.74 -12.78 19.85
N PRO A 372 1.11 -14.02 19.52
CA PRO A 372 1.46 -14.98 20.55
C PRO A 372 2.60 -14.40 21.40
N SER A 373 2.43 -14.39 22.72
CA SER A 373 3.49 -13.99 23.63
C SER A 373 4.69 -14.88 23.35
N VAL A 374 5.81 -14.29 22.96
CA VAL A 374 7.09 -15.01 22.94
C VAL A 374 7.38 -15.34 24.40
N ASP A 375 7.09 -16.58 24.81
CA ASP A 375 7.50 -17.06 26.12
C ASP A 375 9.02 -16.85 26.22
N PRO A 376 9.52 -16.08 27.21
CA PRO A 376 10.96 -15.87 27.37
C PRO A 376 11.71 -17.12 27.89
N ALA A 377 11.11 -18.31 27.78
CA ALA A 377 11.58 -19.56 28.38
C ALA A 377 11.38 -20.80 27.49
N ALA A 378 11.54 -20.67 26.17
CA ALA A 378 11.62 -21.82 25.26
C ALA A 378 12.98 -21.88 24.55
#